data_AF-A0A8W8KVR7-F1
#
_entry.id   AF-A0A8W8KVR7-F1
#
_cell.length_a   1.000
_cell.length_b   1.000
_cell.length_c   1.000
_cell.angle_alpha   90.00
_cell.angle_beta   90.00
_cell.angle_gamma   90.00
#
_symmetry.space_group_name_H-M   'P 1'
#
loop_
_entity.id
_entity.type
_entity.pdbx_description
1 polymer ?
#
loop_
_entity_poly.entity_id
_entity_poly.type
_entity_poly.pdbx_seq_one_letter_code
_entity_poly.pdbx_strand_id
1 'polypeptide(L)'
;MATGGLPLPRNGDSQNENEETNTSTKDKRDVILSEKGLLAFEDESSKYKKPIFETWGKVEKCILRVQKCDRTIEQYQILQSDIENTFSEFHNSIKQYLVFLQRHSRSEQGKSEIKRCTEDFEKGKSVVYKALDNIKAAKLDLLETASEISTTSTERKRRRERKLEIMKKEAELRKQKLRVEEDESIRIAEMNRKKCELDIDLDLLKQEQSASDDELSMERDLADIEKESSGERTQKFVENIPSNPVDVQIPTTESPHVLSEMALLMIKKQMLPELHARQCLLKHNQ
;
A
#
# COMPACT_ATOMS: atom_id res chain seq x y z
N MET A 1 -24.26 64.78 45.77
CA MET A 1 -24.66 65.66 44.65
C MET A 1 -24.22 64.98 43.37
N ALA A 2 -25.15 64.79 42.43
CA ALA A 2 -24.99 64.06 41.20
C ALA A 2 -24.84 65.01 40.00
N THR A 3 -23.90 64.71 39.11
CA THR A 3 -23.80 65.16 37.69
C THR A 3 -22.86 64.14 37.03
N GLY A 4 -23.27 63.20 36.16
CA GLY A 4 -23.95 63.38 34.87
C GLY A 4 -22.92 63.84 33.82
N GLY A 5 -22.63 63.17 32.70
CA GLY A 5 -23.19 61.96 32.10
C GLY A 5 -22.34 61.47 30.91
N LEU A 6 -22.78 60.35 30.31
CA LEU A 6 -22.30 59.76 29.05
C LEU A 6 -22.42 60.74 27.86
N PRO A 7 -21.71 60.44 26.76
CA PRO A 7 -22.46 60.19 25.53
C PRO A 7 -21.93 59.04 24.66
N LEU A 8 -22.86 58.20 24.21
CA LEU A 8 -22.96 57.60 22.87
C LEU A 8 -24.41 57.91 22.41
N PRO A 9 -24.82 57.82 21.12
CA PRO A 9 -24.16 57.23 19.95
C PRO A 9 -24.24 58.12 18.67
N ARG A 10 -23.67 57.67 17.54
CA ARG A 10 -24.14 58.11 16.21
C ARG A 10 -24.17 56.95 15.22
N ASN A 11 -25.39 56.59 14.83
CA ASN A 11 -25.75 55.73 13.70
C ASN A 11 -25.69 56.50 12.37
N GLY A 12 -25.63 55.74 11.27
CA GLY A 12 -25.82 56.16 9.88
C GLY A 12 -25.05 55.21 8.95
N ASP A 13 -25.61 54.03 8.67
CA ASP A 13 -26.47 53.68 7.50
C ASP A 13 -25.62 53.18 6.31
N SER A 14 -25.62 51.87 6.03
CA SER A 14 -26.60 51.09 5.25
C SER A 14 -26.30 51.12 3.74
N GLN A 15 -25.81 50.00 3.20
CA GLN A 15 -26.12 49.43 1.87
C GLN A 15 -25.29 48.14 1.69
N ASN A 16 -25.88 46.96 1.87
CA ASN A 16 -26.61 46.10 0.93
C ASN A 16 -25.71 45.22 0.03
N GLU A 17 -25.87 43.91 0.26
CA GLU A 17 -25.93 42.80 -0.71
C GLU A 17 -24.84 42.68 -1.79
N ASN A 18 -24.03 41.62 -1.66
CA ASN A 18 -24.02 40.56 -2.68
C ASN A 18 -23.43 39.27 -2.10
N GLU A 19 -24.28 38.25 -1.98
CA GLU A 19 -23.88 36.86 -2.09
C GLU A 19 -23.25 36.65 -3.46
N GLU A 20 -21.94 36.40 -3.51
CA GLU A 20 -21.34 35.63 -4.58
C GLU A 20 -20.62 34.44 -3.95
N THR A 21 -21.32 33.32 -3.97
CA THR A 21 -20.77 31.97 -3.97
C THR A 21 -19.72 31.83 -5.07
N ASN A 22 -18.49 32.23 -4.77
CA ASN A 22 -17.33 31.83 -5.54
C ASN A 22 -16.86 30.47 -5.02
N THR A 23 -17.45 29.41 -5.57
CA THR A 23 -16.84 28.08 -5.67
C THR A 23 -15.61 28.18 -6.58
N SER A 24 -14.57 28.87 -6.10
CA SER A 24 -13.24 28.82 -6.71
C SER A 24 -12.56 27.58 -6.15
N THR A 25 -12.39 26.59 -7.02
CA THR A 25 -11.49 25.45 -6.86
C THR A 25 -10.15 25.94 -6.32
N LYS A 26 -10.00 25.92 -4.99
CA LYS A 26 -8.74 26.22 -4.31
C LYS A 26 -7.73 25.18 -4.77
N ASP A 27 -6.91 25.58 -5.75
CA ASP A 27 -5.58 25.05 -5.95
C ASP A 27 -4.88 25.06 -4.59
N LYS A 28 -4.83 23.89 -3.94
CA LYS A 28 -4.15 23.71 -2.66
C LYS A 28 -2.66 23.67 -2.97
N ARG A 29 -2.08 24.85 -3.19
CA ARG A 29 -0.64 25.01 -3.42
C ARG A 29 0.13 24.36 -2.26
N ASP A 30 1.08 23.51 -2.63
CA ASP A 30 1.99 22.89 -1.69
C ASP A 30 2.87 23.95 -1.03
N VAL A 31 2.98 23.88 0.29
CA VAL A 31 3.67 24.86 1.13
C VAL A 31 5.06 24.33 1.46
N ILE A 32 6.09 24.94 0.89
CA ILE A 32 7.47 24.69 1.30
C ILE A 32 7.70 25.48 2.59
N LEU A 33 8.09 24.78 3.67
CA LEU A 33 8.43 25.42 4.94
C LEU A 33 9.73 26.21 4.79
N SER A 34 9.78 27.41 5.37
CA SER A 34 11.04 28.14 5.52
C SER A 34 11.98 27.41 6.48
N GLU A 35 13.27 27.75 6.48
CA GLU A 35 14.25 27.15 7.41
C GLU A 35 13.82 27.26 8.88
N LYS A 36 13.32 28.43 9.31
CA LYS A 36 12.74 28.62 10.65
C LYS A 36 11.50 27.73 10.87
N GLY A 37 10.67 27.56 9.84
CA GLY A 37 9.50 26.69 9.89
C GLY A 37 9.85 25.20 9.96
N LEU A 38 10.92 24.78 9.28
CA LEU A 38 11.47 23.42 9.37
C LEU A 38 12.02 23.13 10.76
N LEU A 39 12.78 24.06 11.34
CA LEU A 39 13.30 23.92 12.71
C LEU A 39 12.16 23.83 13.73
N ALA A 40 11.15 24.70 13.64
CA ALA A 40 9.99 24.65 14.52
C ALA A 40 9.18 23.35 14.34
N PHE A 41 9.04 22.87 13.10
CA PHE A 41 8.40 21.59 12.81
C PHE A 41 9.16 20.43 13.45
N GLU A 42 10.49 20.37 13.32
CA GLU A 42 11.28 19.27 13.88
C GLU A 42 11.30 19.28 15.41
N ASP A 43 11.34 20.46 16.04
CA ASP A 43 11.25 20.60 17.50
C ASP A 43 9.90 20.08 18.02
N GLU A 44 8.80 20.48 17.38
CA GLU A 44 7.47 20.01 17.76
C GLU A 44 7.28 18.52 17.47
N SER A 45 7.77 18.05 16.32
CA SER A 45 7.76 16.64 15.90
C SER A 45 8.50 15.74 16.91
N SER A 46 9.62 16.21 17.45
CA SER A 46 10.41 15.49 18.45
C SER A 46 9.63 15.20 19.74
N LYS A 47 8.70 16.08 20.12
CA LYS A 47 7.83 15.90 21.31
C LYS A 47 6.90 14.69 21.17
N TYR A 48 6.50 14.35 19.94
CA TYR A 48 5.67 13.19 19.64
C TYR A 48 6.49 11.93 19.35
N LYS A 49 7.63 12.06 18.67
CA LYS A 49 8.52 10.94 18.36
C LYS A 49 9.03 10.26 19.64
N LYS A 50 9.35 11.01 20.70
CA LYS A 50 9.89 10.43 21.94
C LYS A 50 8.95 9.42 22.61
N PRO A 51 7.68 9.72 22.91
CA PRO A 51 6.72 8.74 23.41
C PRO A 51 6.52 7.52 22.50
N ILE A 52 6.57 7.71 21.18
CA ILE A 52 6.47 6.62 20.20
C ILE A 52 7.64 5.65 20.37
N PHE A 53 8.88 6.15 20.47
CA PHE A 53 10.06 5.31 20.70
C PHE A 53 10.00 4.59 22.05
N GLU A 54 9.57 5.28 23.12
CA GLU A 54 9.46 4.70 24.46
C GLU A 54 8.42 3.58 24.51
N THR A 55 7.22 3.80 23.93
CA THR A 55 6.15 2.79 23.89
C THR A 55 6.51 1.62 22.97
N TRP A 56 7.14 1.87 21.82
CA TRP A 56 7.65 0.81 20.96
C TRP A 56 8.71 -0.05 21.67
N GLY A 57 9.62 0.56 22.42
CA GLY A 57 10.62 -0.17 23.21
C GLY A 57 9.99 -1.10 24.26
N LYS A 58 8.82 -0.76 24.80
CA LYS A 58 8.05 -1.66 25.66
C LYS A 58 7.44 -2.82 24.87
N VAL A 59 6.82 -2.53 23.72
CA VAL A 59 6.25 -3.56 22.82
C VAL A 59 7.32 -4.57 22.42
N GLU A 60 8.49 -4.10 22.01
CA GLU A 60 9.61 -4.94 21.61
C GLU A 60 10.07 -5.86 22.76
N LYS A 61 10.16 -5.34 23.99
CA LYS A 61 10.48 -6.14 25.18
C LYS A 61 9.45 -7.23 25.42
N CYS A 62 8.16 -6.93 25.29
CA CYS A 62 7.09 -7.92 25.41
C CYS A 62 7.20 -9.00 24.32
N ILE A 63 7.44 -8.62 23.06
CA ILE A 63 7.60 -9.57 21.95
C ILE A 63 8.82 -10.49 22.17
N LEU A 64 9.95 -9.95 22.64
CA LEU A 64 11.14 -10.76 22.93
C LEU A 64 10.91 -11.77 24.07
N ARG A 65 9.96 -11.51 24.98
CA ARG A 65 9.57 -12.48 26.01
C ARG A 65 8.86 -13.70 25.42
N VAL A 66 8.27 -13.64 24.22
CA VAL A 66 7.57 -14.77 23.59
C VAL A 66 8.49 -15.99 23.45
N GLN A 67 9.76 -15.78 23.10
CA GLN A 67 10.74 -16.86 22.95
C GLN A 67 11.24 -17.42 24.29
N LYS A 68 11.09 -16.65 25.38
CA LYS A 68 11.62 -16.97 26.71
C LYS A 68 10.51 -17.30 27.72
N CYS A 69 9.26 -17.28 27.28
CA CYS A 69 8.10 -17.52 28.13
C CYS A 69 8.04 -19.00 28.49
N ASP A 70 7.72 -19.29 29.74
CA ASP A 70 7.49 -20.66 30.18
C ASP A 70 6.36 -21.28 29.36
N ARG A 71 6.49 -22.57 29.04
CA ARG A 71 5.56 -23.31 28.18
C ARG A 71 4.27 -23.68 28.91
N THR A 72 3.55 -22.69 29.40
CA THR A 72 2.25 -22.84 30.06
C THR A 72 1.22 -21.91 29.43
N ILE A 73 -0.04 -22.34 29.43
CA ILE A 73 -1.14 -21.57 28.82
C ILE A 73 -1.33 -20.23 29.54
N GLU A 74 -1.25 -20.23 30.87
CA GLU A 74 -1.42 -19.04 31.71
C GLU A 74 -0.36 -17.98 31.41
N GLN A 75 0.93 -18.36 31.35
CA GLN A 75 2.02 -17.43 31.04
C GLN A 75 1.89 -16.84 29.63
N TYR A 76 1.51 -17.67 28.65
CA TYR A 76 1.20 -17.18 27.32
C TYR A 76 -0.02 -16.25 27.28
N GLN A 77 -0.99 -16.40 28.19
CA GLN A 77 -2.15 -15.53 28.28
C GLN A 77 -1.83 -14.18 28.90
N ILE A 78 -1.02 -14.16 29.97
CA ILE A 78 -0.48 -12.94 30.54
C ILE A 78 0.34 -12.20 29.48
N LEU A 79 1.24 -12.90 28.79
CA LEU A 79 2.10 -12.29 27.78
C LEU A 79 1.32 -11.74 26.58
N GLN A 80 0.26 -12.44 26.15
CA GLN A 80 -0.63 -11.94 25.11
C GLN A 80 -1.27 -10.60 25.53
N SER A 81 -1.80 -10.53 26.75
CA SER A 81 -2.40 -9.31 27.30
C SER A 81 -1.37 -8.18 27.43
N ASP A 82 -0.15 -8.48 27.89
CA ASP A 82 0.94 -7.51 27.98
C ASP A 82 1.27 -6.89 26.60
N ILE A 83 1.35 -7.72 25.55
CA ILE A 83 1.60 -7.25 24.18
C ILE A 83 0.44 -6.40 23.70
N GLU A 84 -0.80 -6.84 23.85
CA GLU A 84 -1.99 -6.11 23.41
C GLU A 84 -2.12 -4.74 24.11
N ASN A 85 -1.89 -4.69 25.43
CA ASN A 85 -1.96 -3.46 26.22
C ASN A 85 -0.87 -2.46 25.82
N THR A 86 0.40 -2.92 25.77
CA THR A 86 1.52 -2.04 25.39
C THR A 86 1.44 -1.59 23.94
N PHE A 87 0.92 -2.42 23.04
CA PHE A 87 0.69 -2.05 21.66
C PHE A 87 -0.44 -1.01 21.51
N SER A 88 -1.47 -1.08 22.36
CA SER A 88 -2.51 -0.04 22.41
C SER A 88 -1.93 1.33 22.81
N GLU A 89 -1.01 1.38 23.78
CA GLU A 89 -0.29 2.61 24.15
C GLU A 89 0.52 3.17 22.97
N PHE A 90 1.26 2.31 22.27
CA PHE A 90 2.01 2.68 21.07
C PHE A 90 1.09 3.22 19.97
N HIS A 91 -0.02 2.53 19.68
CA HIS A 91 -0.99 2.95 18.68
C HIS A 91 -1.60 4.33 19.01
N ASN A 92 -1.88 4.60 20.29
CA ASN A 92 -2.36 5.91 20.72
C ASN A 92 -1.30 7.01 20.53
N SER A 93 -0.03 6.72 20.77
CA SER A 93 1.08 7.66 20.55
C SER A 93 1.23 8.00 19.06
N ILE A 94 1.14 6.99 18.18
CA ILE A 94 1.14 7.17 16.73
C ILE A 94 -0.06 8.00 16.27
N LYS A 95 -1.28 7.72 16.78
CA LYS A 95 -2.48 8.51 16.45
C LYS A 95 -2.31 9.98 16.78
N GLN A 96 -1.78 10.30 17.97
CA GLN A 96 -1.54 11.68 18.37
C GLN A 96 -0.55 12.37 17.43
N TYR A 97 0.50 11.66 17.03
CA TYR A 97 1.48 12.19 16.08
C TYR A 97 0.89 12.40 14.69
N LEU A 98 0.09 11.47 14.17
CA LEU A 98 -0.60 11.62 12.89
C LEU A 98 -1.54 12.83 12.88
N VAL A 99 -2.26 13.09 13.97
CA VAL A 99 -3.10 14.30 14.11
C VAL A 99 -2.25 15.57 14.03
N PHE A 100 -1.08 15.60 14.68
CA PHE A 100 -0.13 16.70 14.54
C PHE A 100 0.32 16.88 13.09
N LEU A 101 0.78 15.81 12.44
CA LEU A 101 1.27 15.87 11.06
C LEU A 101 0.20 16.27 10.06
N GLN A 102 -1.06 15.91 10.31
CA GLN A 102 -2.18 16.27 9.45
C GLN A 102 -2.42 17.79 9.42
N ARG A 103 -2.05 18.54 10.47
CA ARG A 103 -2.03 20.01 10.47
C ARG A 103 -0.98 20.58 9.51
N HIS A 104 0.06 19.79 9.22
CA HIS A 104 1.14 20.10 8.28
C HIS A 104 0.99 19.38 6.94
N SER A 105 -0.17 18.79 6.63
CA SER A 105 -0.44 18.02 5.41
C SER A 105 -0.31 18.80 4.10
N ARG A 106 -0.30 20.14 4.17
CA ARG A 106 -0.05 21.01 3.02
C ARG A 106 1.43 21.24 2.74
N SER A 107 2.30 20.83 3.67
CA SER A 107 3.74 20.92 3.48
C SER A 107 4.33 19.61 3.01
N GLU A 108 5.34 19.69 2.14
CA GLU A 108 6.05 18.49 1.67
C GLU A 108 6.67 17.70 2.81
N GLN A 109 7.19 18.40 3.83
CA GLN A 109 7.74 17.76 5.03
C GLN A 109 6.66 16.98 5.79
N GLY A 110 5.48 17.58 6.01
CA GLY A 110 4.37 16.91 6.67
C GLY A 110 3.84 15.71 5.89
N LYS A 111 3.70 15.81 4.55
CA LYS A 111 3.29 14.69 3.70
C LYS A 111 4.28 13.53 3.74
N SER A 112 5.58 13.83 3.60
CA SER A 112 6.65 12.83 3.65
C SER A 112 6.67 12.12 5.01
N GLU A 113 6.53 12.88 6.09
CA GLU A 113 6.46 12.32 7.45
C GLU A 113 5.22 11.46 7.68
N ILE A 114 4.04 11.87 7.20
CA ILE A 114 2.80 11.08 7.29
C ILE A 114 2.99 9.74 6.59
N LYS A 115 3.50 9.76 5.36
CA LYS A 115 3.75 8.55 4.57
C LYS A 115 4.66 7.59 5.34
N ARG A 116 5.80 8.10 5.81
CA ARG A 116 6.79 7.31 6.55
C ARG A 116 6.25 6.77 7.87
N CYS A 117 5.62 7.61 8.68
CA CYS A 117 5.01 7.22 9.96
C CYS A 117 3.95 6.11 9.75
N THR A 118 3.14 6.23 8.70
CA THR A 118 2.15 5.21 8.34
C THR A 118 2.80 3.91 7.93
N GLU A 119 3.80 3.95 7.03
CA GLU A 119 4.53 2.76 6.59
C GLU A 119 5.22 2.03 7.75
N ASP A 120 5.87 2.77 8.65
CA ASP A 120 6.55 2.18 9.81
C ASP A 120 5.56 1.65 10.84
N PHE A 121 4.41 2.32 11.01
CA PHE A 121 3.33 1.80 11.83
C PHE A 121 2.80 0.47 11.27
N GLU A 122 2.51 0.37 9.97
CA GLU A 122 2.07 -0.87 9.33
C GLU A 122 3.06 -2.03 9.53
N LYS A 123 4.37 -1.76 9.37
CA LYS A 123 5.43 -2.74 9.67
C LYS A 123 5.40 -3.15 11.13
N GLY A 124 5.26 -2.20 12.06
CA GLY A 124 5.14 -2.47 13.49
C GLY A 124 3.94 -3.34 13.83
N LYS A 125 2.78 -3.07 13.23
CA LYS A 125 1.57 -3.90 13.39
C LYS A 125 1.82 -5.34 12.93
N SER A 126 2.44 -5.52 11.77
CA SER A 126 2.76 -6.85 11.24
C SER A 126 3.63 -7.67 12.20
N VAL A 127 4.65 -7.04 12.79
CA VAL A 127 5.53 -7.70 13.79
C VAL A 127 4.74 -8.13 15.03
N VAL A 128 3.86 -7.26 15.55
CA VAL A 128 3.02 -7.57 16.71
C VAL A 128 2.06 -8.70 16.43
N TYR A 129 1.35 -8.66 15.29
CA TYR A 129 0.41 -9.73 14.94
C TYR A 129 1.09 -11.06 14.72
N LYS A 130 2.28 -11.08 14.09
CA LYS A 130 3.09 -12.28 13.98
C LYS A 130 3.47 -12.85 15.36
N ALA A 131 3.82 -11.99 16.32
CA ALA A 131 4.11 -12.43 17.69
C ALA A 131 2.86 -13.00 18.40
N LEU A 132 1.70 -12.37 18.23
CA LEU A 132 0.44 -12.86 18.79
C LEU A 132 0.02 -14.19 18.17
N ASP A 133 0.21 -14.37 16.87
CA ASP A 133 -0.09 -15.64 16.19
C ASP A 133 0.87 -16.75 16.61
N ASN A 134 2.15 -16.44 16.85
CA ASN A 134 3.08 -17.40 17.45
C ASN A 134 2.62 -17.85 18.86
N ILE A 135 2.10 -16.92 19.67
CA ILE A 135 1.54 -17.26 20.99
C ILE A 135 0.32 -18.18 20.83
N LYS A 136 -0.59 -17.88 19.90
CA LYS A 136 -1.77 -18.72 19.63
C LYS A 136 -1.36 -20.12 19.18
N ALA A 137 -0.42 -20.23 18.25
CA ALA A 137 0.12 -21.50 17.79
C ALA A 137 0.73 -22.30 18.94
N ALA A 138 1.58 -21.67 19.76
CA ALA A 138 2.20 -22.33 20.91
C ALA A 138 1.16 -22.82 21.94
N LYS A 139 0.09 -22.05 22.20
CA LYS A 139 -1.02 -22.48 23.05
C LYS A 139 -1.76 -23.69 22.47
N LEU A 140 -2.03 -23.69 21.15
CA LEU A 140 -2.68 -24.81 20.48
C LEU A 140 -1.82 -26.08 20.53
N ASP A 141 -0.51 -25.96 20.32
CA ASP A 141 0.43 -27.08 20.41
C ASP A 141 0.45 -27.69 21.83
N LEU A 142 0.40 -26.84 22.86
CA LEU A 142 0.30 -27.29 24.26
C LEU A 142 -1.01 -28.02 24.53
N LEU A 143 -2.13 -27.51 24.02
CA LEU A 143 -3.44 -28.15 24.16
C LEU A 143 -3.49 -29.49 23.42
N GLU A 144 -2.92 -29.57 22.22
CA GLU A 144 -2.82 -30.82 21.47
C GLU A 144 -1.96 -31.83 22.23
N THR A 145 -0.78 -31.42 22.72
CA THR A 145 0.11 -32.28 23.50
C THR A 145 -0.56 -32.78 24.78
N ALA A 146 -1.25 -31.91 25.52
CA ALA A 146 -2.00 -32.29 26.72
C ALA A 146 -3.15 -33.25 26.40
N SER A 147 -3.86 -33.01 25.30
CA SER A 147 -4.92 -33.90 24.80
C SER A 147 -4.39 -35.27 24.38
N GLU A 148 -3.22 -35.33 23.75
CA GLU A 148 -2.54 -36.60 23.46
C GLU A 148 -2.19 -37.31 24.76
N ILE A 149 -1.56 -36.64 25.73
CA ILE A 149 -1.16 -37.26 27.00
C ILE A 149 -2.38 -37.76 27.79
N SER A 150 -3.49 -37.02 27.80
CA SER A 150 -4.69 -37.36 28.58
C SER A 150 -5.50 -38.53 28.01
N THR A 151 -5.25 -38.97 26.78
CA THR A 151 -6.01 -40.07 26.14
C THR A 151 -5.32 -41.41 26.32
N THR A 152 -6.09 -42.49 26.45
CA THR A 152 -5.55 -43.87 26.51
C THR A 152 -4.94 -44.27 25.15
N SER A 153 -4.02 -45.24 25.15
CA SER A 153 -3.32 -45.69 23.94
C SER A 153 -4.23 -46.00 22.74
N THR A 154 -5.38 -46.62 22.99
CA THR A 154 -6.38 -46.97 21.96
C THR A 154 -7.10 -45.74 21.42
N GLU A 155 -7.48 -44.79 22.26
CA GLU A 155 -8.14 -43.56 21.81
C GLU A 155 -7.16 -42.63 21.07
N ARG A 156 -5.89 -42.58 21.50
CA ARG A 156 -4.81 -41.89 20.74
C ARG A 156 -4.69 -42.43 19.32
N LYS A 157 -4.69 -43.75 19.15
CA LYS A 157 -4.60 -44.39 17.82
C LYS A 157 -5.79 -44.00 16.94
N ARG A 158 -7.02 -44.12 17.45
CA ARG A 158 -8.25 -43.73 16.71
C ARG A 158 -8.27 -42.24 16.35
N ARG A 159 -7.75 -41.37 17.22
CA ARG A 159 -7.69 -39.93 16.96
C ARG A 159 -6.66 -39.58 15.89
N ARG A 160 -5.48 -40.23 15.91
CA ARG A 160 -4.46 -40.08 14.85
C ARG A 160 -4.97 -40.58 13.50
N GLU A 161 -5.69 -41.71 13.48
CA GLU A 161 -6.33 -42.23 12.28
C GLU A 161 -7.37 -41.26 11.70
N ARG A 162 -8.24 -40.68 12.55
CA ARG A 162 -9.20 -39.63 12.13
C ARG A 162 -8.50 -38.38 11.59
N LYS A 163 -7.44 -37.89 12.25
CA LYS A 163 -6.66 -36.73 11.78
C LYS A 163 -6.03 -36.99 10.41
N LEU A 164 -5.47 -38.19 10.21
CA LEU A 164 -4.90 -38.61 8.94
C LEU A 164 -5.96 -38.69 7.82
N GLU A 165 -7.16 -39.19 8.14
CA GLU A 165 -8.27 -39.24 7.18
C GLU A 165 -8.71 -37.83 6.74
N ILE A 166 -8.78 -36.89 7.67
CA ILE A 166 -9.10 -35.49 7.37
C ILE A 166 -8.02 -34.88 6.46
N MET A 167 -6.74 -35.04 6.79
CA MET A 167 -5.64 -34.53 5.93
C MET A 167 -5.68 -35.12 4.52
N LYS A 168 -6.01 -36.41 4.39
CA LYS A 168 -6.18 -37.04 3.07
C LYS A 168 -7.33 -36.41 2.28
N LYS A 169 -8.48 -36.19 2.91
CA LYS A 169 -9.63 -35.53 2.27
C LYS A 169 -9.29 -34.10 1.85
N GLU A 170 -8.58 -33.35 2.69
CA GLU A 170 -8.19 -31.97 2.40
C GLU A 170 -7.17 -31.89 1.25
N ALA A 171 -6.20 -32.80 1.20
CA ALA A 171 -5.23 -32.90 0.10
C ALA A 171 -5.92 -33.25 -1.23
N GLU A 172 -6.89 -34.18 -1.20
CA GLU A 172 -7.68 -34.53 -2.39
C GLU A 172 -8.52 -33.33 -2.86
N LEU A 173 -9.12 -32.58 -1.94
CA LEU A 173 -9.88 -31.38 -2.26
C LEU A 173 -9.02 -30.31 -2.94
N ARG A 174 -7.78 -30.09 -2.45
CA ARG A 174 -6.81 -29.18 -3.08
C ARG A 174 -6.46 -29.62 -4.50
N LYS A 175 -6.26 -30.92 -4.71
CA LYS A 175 -5.97 -31.49 -6.03
C LYS A 175 -7.14 -31.30 -6.99
N GLN A 176 -8.38 -31.49 -6.54
CA GLN A 176 -9.58 -31.24 -7.34
C GLN A 176 -9.69 -29.76 -7.71
N LYS A 177 -9.46 -28.86 -6.75
CA LYS A 177 -9.48 -27.41 -7.00
C LYS A 177 -8.49 -27.00 -8.10
N LEU A 178 -7.26 -27.51 -8.04
CA LEU A 178 -6.24 -27.22 -9.07
C LEU A 178 -6.66 -27.70 -10.45
N ARG A 179 -7.28 -28.89 -10.56
CA ARG A 179 -7.79 -29.39 -11.84
C ARG A 179 -8.86 -28.47 -12.43
N VAL A 180 -9.79 -28.01 -11.60
CA VAL A 180 -10.85 -27.09 -12.04
C VAL A 180 -10.27 -25.75 -12.51
N GLU A 181 -9.24 -25.24 -11.82
CA GLU A 181 -8.56 -23.99 -12.19
C GLU A 181 -7.77 -24.14 -13.50
N GLU A 182 -7.14 -25.29 -13.73
CA GLU A 182 -6.48 -25.63 -14.99
C GLU A 182 -7.49 -25.74 -16.15
N ASP A 183 -8.61 -26.44 -15.95
CA ASP A 183 -9.68 -26.58 -16.94
C ASP A 183 -10.30 -25.20 -17.29
N GLU A 184 -10.46 -24.31 -16.32
CA GLU A 184 -10.91 -22.93 -16.55
C GLU A 184 -9.87 -22.14 -17.36
N SER A 185 -8.59 -22.29 -17.03
CA SER A 185 -7.50 -21.61 -17.75
C SER A 185 -7.44 -22.04 -19.22
N ILE A 186 -7.61 -23.34 -19.49
CA ILE A 186 -7.70 -23.88 -20.85
C ILE A 186 -8.89 -23.27 -21.59
N ARG A 187 -10.06 -23.20 -20.96
CA ARG A 187 -11.28 -22.63 -21.57
C ARG A 187 -11.11 -21.16 -21.93
N ILE A 188 -10.50 -20.37 -21.04
CA ILE A 188 -10.20 -18.95 -21.29
C ILE A 188 -9.22 -18.80 -22.45
N ALA A 189 -8.16 -19.61 -22.48
CA ALA A 189 -7.19 -19.59 -23.57
C ALA A 189 -7.83 -19.93 -24.93
N GLU A 190 -8.73 -20.92 -24.96
CA GLU A 190 -9.47 -21.28 -26.18
C GLU A 190 -10.41 -20.16 -26.63
N MET A 191 -11.12 -19.52 -25.70
CA MET A 191 -11.97 -18.37 -26.00
C MET A 191 -11.14 -17.20 -26.57
N ASN A 192 -9.98 -16.91 -25.98
CA ASN A 192 -9.09 -15.86 -26.46
C ASN A 192 -8.53 -16.18 -27.84
N ARG A 193 -8.19 -17.44 -28.12
CA ARG A 193 -7.76 -17.89 -29.46
C ARG A 193 -8.85 -17.64 -30.51
N LYS A 194 -10.09 -18.06 -30.23
CA LYS A 194 -11.24 -17.81 -31.13
C LYS A 194 -11.49 -16.33 -31.35
N LYS A 195 -11.28 -15.51 -30.32
CA LYS A 195 -11.38 -14.06 -30.43
C LYS A 195 -10.30 -13.50 -31.37
N CYS A 196 -9.04 -13.91 -31.22
CA CYS A 196 -7.96 -13.51 -32.13
C CYS A 196 -8.24 -13.93 -33.59
N GLU A 197 -8.79 -15.12 -33.80
CA GLU A 197 -9.16 -15.60 -35.15
C GLU A 197 -10.24 -14.70 -35.77
N LEU A 198 -11.29 -14.34 -35.00
CA LEU A 198 -12.32 -13.41 -35.47
C LEU A 198 -11.80 -11.99 -35.71
N ASP A 199 -10.87 -11.50 -34.90
CA ASP A 199 -10.25 -10.18 -35.09
C ASP A 199 -9.44 -10.14 -36.39
N ILE A 200 -8.73 -11.23 -36.75
CA ILE A 200 -8.02 -11.37 -38.04
C ILE A 200 -8.99 -11.37 -39.21
N ASP A 201 -10.06 -12.18 -39.14
CA ASP A 201 -11.07 -12.26 -40.21
C ASP A 201 -11.75 -10.90 -40.43
N LEU A 202 -12.02 -10.16 -39.35
CA LEU A 202 -12.59 -8.82 -39.42
C LEU A 202 -11.65 -7.82 -40.11
N ASP A 203 -10.36 -7.90 -39.84
CA ASP A 203 -9.38 -7.00 -40.47
C ASP A 203 -9.15 -7.36 -41.96
N LEU A 204 -9.19 -8.64 -42.33
CA LEU A 204 -9.20 -9.07 -43.73
C LEU A 204 -10.41 -8.52 -44.49
N LEU A 205 -11.61 -8.61 -43.91
CA LEU A 205 -12.83 -8.06 -44.52
C LEU A 205 -12.77 -6.53 -44.70
N LYS A 206 -12.18 -5.80 -43.74
CA LYS A 206 -11.97 -4.36 -43.88
C LYS A 206 -10.96 -4.04 -44.99
N GLN A 207 -9.91 -4.83 -45.12
CA GLN A 207 -8.91 -4.65 -46.17
C GLN A 207 -9.51 -4.88 -47.56
N GLU A 208 -10.32 -5.94 -47.73
CA GLU A 208 -11.05 -6.20 -48.97
C GLU A 208 -12.03 -5.08 -49.32
N GLN A 209 -12.74 -4.52 -48.33
CA GLN A 209 -13.60 -3.35 -48.54
C GLN A 209 -12.80 -2.12 -48.97
N SER A 210 -11.67 -1.81 -48.32
CA SER A 210 -10.82 -0.69 -48.72
C SER A 210 -10.23 -0.87 -50.13
N ALA A 211 -9.84 -2.08 -50.50
CA ALA A 211 -9.34 -2.36 -51.84
C ALA A 211 -10.43 -2.19 -52.92
N SER A 212 -11.66 -2.59 -52.62
CA SER A 212 -12.81 -2.38 -53.51
C SER A 212 -13.20 -0.91 -53.64
N ASP A 213 -13.09 -0.13 -52.57
CA ASP A 213 -13.37 1.31 -52.58
C ASP A 213 -12.27 2.09 -53.34
N ASP A 214 -11.01 1.68 -53.22
CA ASP A 214 -9.88 2.25 -53.97
C ASP A 214 -9.98 1.95 -55.48
N GLU A 215 -10.44 0.75 -55.87
CA GLU A 215 -10.74 0.43 -57.27
C GLU A 215 -11.86 1.32 -57.84
N LEU A 216 -12.94 1.53 -57.08
CA LEU A 216 -14.02 2.46 -57.45
C LEU A 216 -13.58 3.93 -57.50
N SER A 217 -12.60 4.32 -56.68
CA SER A 217 -12.01 5.66 -56.70
C SER A 217 -11.12 5.85 -57.93
N MET A 218 -10.26 4.88 -58.26
CA MET A 218 -9.44 4.94 -59.49
C MET A 218 -10.30 4.94 -60.76
N GLU A 219 -11.44 4.24 -60.76
CA GLU A 219 -12.37 4.22 -61.89
C GLU A 219 -13.10 5.57 -62.05
N ARG A 220 -13.33 6.31 -60.95
CA ARG A 220 -13.81 7.70 -60.99
C ARG A 220 -12.73 8.68 -61.44
N ASP A 221 -11.51 8.55 -60.96
CA ASP A 221 -10.39 9.40 -61.36
C ASP A 221 -10.06 9.26 -62.86
N LEU A 222 -10.18 8.03 -63.41
CA LEU A 222 -10.06 7.78 -64.85
C LEU A 222 -11.22 8.40 -65.65
N ALA A 223 -12.43 8.43 -65.09
CA ALA A 223 -13.58 9.09 -65.71
C ALA A 223 -13.48 10.63 -65.67
N ASP A 224 -12.81 11.19 -64.67
CA ASP A 224 -12.61 12.63 -64.52
C ASP A 224 -11.43 13.19 -65.34
N ILE A 225 -10.41 12.37 -65.63
CA ILE A 225 -9.31 12.74 -66.56
C ILE A 225 -9.80 12.91 -68.01
N GLU A 226 -10.89 12.24 -68.43
CA GLU A 226 -11.52 12.51 -69.73
C GLU A 226 -12.38 13.79 -69.75
N LYS A 227 -12.62 14.45 -68.61
CA LYS A 227 -13.56 15.59 -68.51
C LYS A 227 -12.99 16.94 -68.08
N GLU A 228 -11.77 17.02 -67.56
CA GLU A 228 -11.19 18.31 -67.14
C GLU A 228 -9.97 18.75 -67.96
N SER A 229 -10.18 18.87 -69.28
CA SER A 229 -9.60 19.97 -70.04
C SER A 229 -10.32 21.27 -69.63
N SER A 230 -9.88 21.91 -68.56
CA SER A 230 -9.92 23.37 -68.28
C SER A 230 -10.11 23.67 -66.78
N GLY A 231 -9.25 24.55 -66.23
CA GLY A 231 -9.59 25.31 -65.02
C GLY A 231 -8.56 25.27 -63.90
N GLU A 232 -7.72 26.31 -63.85
CA GLU A 232 -6.75 26.59 -62.78
C GLU A 232 -7.40 26.83 -61.40
N ARG A 233 -6.80 26.33 -60.31
CA ARG A 233 -6.55 27.16 -59.09
C ARG A 233 -5.56 26.55 -58.07
N THR A 234 -4.35 27.11 -58.09
CA THR A 234 -3.36 27.38 -57.01
C THR A 234 -3.49 26.78 -55.59
N GLN A 235 -2.43 26.02 -55.21
CA GLN A 235 -1.52 26.15 -54.04
C GLN A 235 -2.09 26.09 -52.59
N LYS A 236 -1.53 25.33 -51.62
CA LYS A 236 -0.11 25.26 -51.19
C LYS A 236 0.27 23.96 -50.44
N PHE A 237 1.53 23.58 -50.67
CA PHE A 237 2.47 22.67 -49.99
C PHE A 237 2.48 22.77 -48.45
N VAL A 238 2.51 21.70 -47.63
CA VAL A 238 3.45 20.55 -47.43
C VAL A 238 4.47 20.80 -46.28
N GLU A 239 4.36 19.92 -45.27
CA GLU A 239 5.38 19.24 -44.45
C GLU A 239 6.17 19.85 -43.27
N ASN A 240 6.20 19.01 -42.22
CA ASN A 240 7.34 18.45 -41.46
C ASN A 240 7.77 19.00 -40.07
N ILE A 241 7.74 18.06 -39.11
CA ILE A 241 8.45 17.94 -37.80
C ILE A 241 9.93 17.49 -38.10
N PRO A 242 10.98 17.41 -37.22
CA PRO A 242 11.00 17.23 -35.75
C PRO A 242 12.22 17.74 -34.89
N SER A 243 12.20 17.36 -33.59
CA SER A 243 13.32 17.00 -32.65
C SER A 243 14.09 18.06 -31.83
N ASN A 244 14.05 17.97 -30.49
CA ASN A 244 15.10 17.34 -29.64
C ASN A 244 14.79 17.38 -28.10
N PRO A 245 15.44 16.51 -27.28
CA PRO A 245 15.19 16.35 -25.84
C PRO A 245 16.15 17.17 -24.96
N VAL A 246 15.74 17.52 -23.75
CA VAL A 246 16.61 18.17 -22.73
C VAL A 246 16.74 17.26 -21.52
N ASP A 247 17.96 16.77 -21.31
CA ASP A 247 18.47 16.18 -20.06
C ASP A 247 18.49 17.24 -18.95
N VAL A 248 17.98 16.89 -17.76
CA VAL A 248 18.21 17.67 -16.53
C VAL A 248 18.76 16.76 -15.44
N GLN A 249 20.01 17.05 -15.08
CA GLN A 249 20.77 16.49 -13.97
C GLN A 249 20.14 16.86 -12.62
N ILE A 250 20.07 15.89 -11.72
CA ILE A 250 19.72 16.08 -10.30
C ILE A 250 21.03 16.18 -9.50
N PRO A 251 21.26 17.24 -8.70
CA PRO A 251 22.39 17.26 -7.78
C PRO A 251 22.02 16.58 -6.46
N THR A 252 22.80 15.56 -6.13
CA THR A 252 22.88 14.87 -4.84
C THR A 252 23.37 15.83 -3.76
N THR A 253 22.61 15.98 -2.67
CA THR A 253 23.18 16.43 -1.38
C THR A 253 22.67 15.52 -0.27
N GLU A 254 23.60 14.71 0.22
CA GLU A 254 23.44 13.84 1.37
C GLU A 254 23.48 14.67 2.67
N SER A 255 22.52 14.43 3.56
CA SER A 255 22.55 14.86 4.96
C SER A 255 21.84 13.81 5.83
N PRO A 256 22.27 13.59 7.08
CA PRO A 256 22.43 12.24 7.64
C PRO A 256 21.13 11.59 8.13
N HIS A 257 21.09 10.29 7.86
CA HIS A 257 20.06 9.31 8.20
C HIS A 257 19.80 9.15 9.71
N VAL A 258 18.56 9.35 10.15
CA VAL A 258 18.10 8.98 11.51
C VAL A 258 17.00 7.92 11.50
N LEU A 259 16.29 7.73 10.37
CA LEU A 259 15.26 6.68 10.23
C LEU A 259 15.72 5.48 9.41
N SER A 260 16.89 5.60 8.77
CA SER A 260 17.64 4.43 8.31
C SER A 260 18.05 3.55 9.49
N GLU A 261 18.28 4.09 10.69
CA GLU A 261 18.59 3.29 11.88
C GLU A 261 17.42 2.40 12.34
N MET A 262 16.17 2.87 12.26
CA MET A 262 15.00 2.03 12.53
C MET A 262 14.87 0.90 11.49
N ALA A 263 15.08 1.21 10.21
CA ALA A 263 15.08 0.20 9.16
C ALA A 263 16.26 -0.79 9.31
N LEU A 264 17.46 -0.31 9.66
CA LEU A 264 18.65 -1.11 9.92
C LEU A 264 18.51 -1.98 11.18
N LEU A 265 17.84 -1.51 12.24
CA LEU A 265 17.51 -2.32 13.41
C LEU A 265 16.47 -3.40 13.09
N MET A 266 15.47 -3.08 12.27
CA MET A 266 14.46 -4.04 11.79
C MET A 266 15.09 -5.11 10.88
N ILE A 267 16.01 -4.72 9.97
CA ILE A 267 16.71 -5.62 9.06
C ILE A 267 17.79 -6.44 9.78
N LYS A 268 18.60 -5.84 10.66
CA LYS A 268 19.62 -6.55 11.45
C LYS A 268 19.01 -7.59 12.39
N LYS A 269 17.80 -7.37 12.93
CA LYS A 269 17.10 -8.38 13.76
C LYS A 269 16.38 -9.46 12.95
N GLN A 270 15.96 -9.20 11.71
CA GLN A 270 15.36 -10.22 10.84
C GLN A 270 16.37 -11.25 10.31
N MET A 271 17.67 -10.93 10.23
CA MET A 271 18.70 -11.82 9.66
C MET A 271 19.39 -12.75 10.69
N LEU A 272 19.15 -12.57 11.99
CA LEU A 272 19.81 -13.40 13.03
C LEU A 272 19.24 -14.82 13.18
N PRO A 273 17.92 -15.07 13.03
CA PRO A 273 17.39 -16.43 13.09
C PRO A 273 17.79 -17.29 11.88
N GLU A 274 18.00 -16.70 10.70
CA GLU A 274 18.35 -17.44 9.48
C GLU A 274 19.81 -17.91 9.44
N LEU A 275 20.73 -17.16 10.06
CA LEU A 275 22.13 -17.58 10.20
C LEU A 275 22.31 -18.68 11.25
N HIS A 276 21.55 -18.65 12.36
CA HIS A 276 21.62 -19.69 13.38
C HIS A 276 20.93 -20.99 12.94
N ALA A 277 19.86 -20.91 12.15
CA ALA A 277 19.21 -22.08 11.55
C ALA A 277 20.07 -22.77 10.47
N ARG A 278 20.83 -22.01 9.67
CA ARG A 278 21.78 -22.56 8.69
C ARG A 278 23.03 -23.16 9.33
N GLN A 279 23.48 -22.64 10.47
CA GLN A 279 24.65 -23.17 11.19
C GLN A 279 24.34 -24.46 11.97
N CYS A 280 23.08 -24.65 12.40
CA CYS A 280 22.62 -25.91 13.00
C CYS A 280 22.42 -27.04 11.98
N LEU A 281 22.00 -26.73 10.74
CA LEU A 281 21.82 -27.74 9.68
C LEU A 281 23.15 -28.26 9.09
N LEU A 282 24.23 -27.49 9.18
CA LEU A 282 25.56 -27.91 8.74
C LEU A 282 26.33 -28.76 9.77
N LYS A 283 25.92 -28.76 11.05
CA LYS A 283 26.53 -29.59 12.11
C LYS A 283 25.85 -30.95 12.30
N HIS A 284 24.80 -31.26 11.54
CA HIS A 284 24.11 -32.56 11.58
C HIS A 284 24.30 -33.42 10.32
N ASN A 285 25.14 -32.97 9.38
CA ASN A 285 25.53 -33.72 8.18
C ASN A 285 27.05 -33.94 8.09
N GLN A 286 27.75 -33.97 9.23
CA GLN A 286 29.13 -34.49 9.36
C GLN A 286 29.16 -35.62 10.38
#